data_AF-A0A9D1SAN9-F1
#
_entry.id   AF-A0A9D1SAN9-F1
#
_cell.length_a   1.000
_cell.length_b   1.000
_cell.length_c   1.000
_cell.angle_alpha   90.00
_cell.angle_beta   90.00
_cell.angle_gamma   90.00
#
_symmetry.space_group_name_H-M   'P 1'
#
loop_
_entity.id
_entity.type
_entity.pdbx_description
1 polymer ?
#
loop_
_entity_poly.entity_id
_entity_poly.type
_entity_poly.pdbx_seq_one_letter_code
_entity_poly.pdbx_strand_id
1 'polypeptide(L)'
;MKTLSKNEMRTAVESLIANGAVVKNYAKFARIQAIEAVGGEVIETILADGTKETSNTANAGDWIVTNPGGEKYIVPAAKFPKKYEAAPEIGDGWFKPTGGVQKFLELDEDTKFICSWDEEQFIAKGGFVNVSDLSDIYGIARGEFFDTYKECDAEGNFLN
;
A
#
# COMPACT_ATOMS: atom_id res chain seq x y z
N MET A 1 -9.08 -0.70 -21.12
CA MET A 1 -7.74 -0.94 -20.56
C MET A 1 -7.62 -2.41 -20.20
N LYS A 2 -6.49 -3.06 -20.50
CA LYS A 2 -6.24 -4.46 -20.16
C LYS A 2 -5.77 -4.54 -18.70
N THR A 3 -6.23 -5.55 -17.96
CA THR A 3 -5.67 -5.89 -16.63
C THR A 3 -4.42 -6.74 -16.82
N LEU A 4 -3.28 -6.28 -16.28
CA LEU A 4 -2.02 -7.01 -16.27
C LEU A 4 -2.06 -8.11 -15.20
N SER A 5 -1.62 -9.31 -15.53
CA SER A 5 -1.29 -10.33 -14.53
C SER A 5 -0.12 -9.88 -13.65
N LYS A 6 0.10 -10.53 -12.50
CA LYS A 6 1.27 -10.27 -11.63
C LYS A 6 2.59 -10.29 -12.40
N ASN A 7 2.75 -11.26 -13.30
CA ASN A 7 3.95 -11.40 -14.13
C ASN A 7 4.08 -10.28 -15.18
N GLU A 8 2.98 -9.91 -15.84
CA GLU A 8 2.99 -8.79 -16.79
C GLU A 8 3.29 -7.47 -16.08
N MET A 9 2.71 -7.25 -14.89
CA MET A 9 3.00 -6.07 -14.07
C MET A 9 4.46 -6.01 -13.64
N ARG A 10 5.02 -7.13 -13.17
CA ARG A 10 6.45 -7.24 -12.84
C ARG A 10 7.32 -6.89 -14.05
N THR A 11 7.06 -7.47 -15.21
CA THR A 11 7.83 -7.21 -16.43
C THR A 11 7.67 -5.75 -16.91
N ALA A 12 6.48 -5.16 -16.76
CA ALA A 12 6.25 -3.76 -17.06
C ALA A 12 7.10 -2.85 -16.16
N VAL A 13 7.08 -3.07 -14.83
CA VAL A 13 7.90 -2.32 -13.87
C VAL A 13 9.40 -2.50 -14.14
N GLU A 14 9.87 -3.73 -14.39
CA GLU A 14 11.27 -4.00 -14.77
C GLU A 14 11.67 -3.21 -16.01
N SER A 15 10.79 -3.16 -17.02
CA SER A 15 11.03 -2.43 -18.26
C SER A 15 11.05 -0.91 -18.04
N LEU A 16 10.14 -0.37 -17.23
CA LEU A 16 10.12 1.05 -16.86
C LEU A 16 11.44 1.44 -16.17
N ILE A 17 11.87 0.66 -15.18
CA ILE A 17 13.13 0.90 -14.45
C ILE A 17 14.33 0.81 -15.40
N ALA A 18 14.38 -0.21 -16.26
CA ALA A 18 15.46 -0.36 -17.26
C ALA A 18 15.51 0.82 -18.26
N ASN A 19 14.36 1.44 -18.54
CA ASN A 19 14.24 2.60 -19.43
C ASN A 19 14.38 3.95 -18.69
N GLY A 20 14.81 3.94 -17.43
CA GLY A 20 15.16 5.14 -16.67
C GLY A 20 14.03 5.75 -15.85
N ALA A 21 12.94 5.02 -15.60
CA ALA A 21 11.92 5.45 -14.64
C ALA A 21 12.56 5.66 -13.26
N VAL A 22 12.20 6.76 -12.61
CA VAL A 22 12.77 7.15 -11.32
C VAL A 22 12.11 6.33 -10.22
N VAL A 23 12.93 5.60 -9.46
CA VAL A 23 12.52 4.92 -8.23
C VAL A 23 13.03 5.72 -7.04
N LYS A 24 12.11 6.06 -6.12
CA LYS A 24 12.40 6.90 -4.95
C LYS A 24 12.16 6.15 -3.65
N ASN A 25 12.85 6.59 -2.61
CA ASN A 25 12.68 6.09 -1.25
C ASN A 25 11.59 6.88 -0.53
N TYR A 26 10.68 6.16 0.11
CA TYR A 26 9.63 6.71 0.96
C TYR A 26 9.51 5.89 2.23
N ALA A 27 9.16 6.53 3.33
CA ALA A 27 8.76 5.83 4.55
C ALA A 27 7.33 6.22 4.93
N LYS A 28 6.56 5.22 5.39
CA LYS A 28 5.21 5.46 5.91
C LYS A 28 5.35 6.22 7.22
N PHE A 29 4.68 7.37 7.34
CA PHE A 29 4.69 8.20 8.55
C PHE A 29 3.35 8.15 9.29
N ALA A 30 2.26 7.93 8.55
CA ALA A 30 0.92 7.99 9.08
C ALA A 30 0.68 6.93 10.15
N ARG A 31 0.06 7.37 11.24
CA ARG A 31 -0.53 6.51 12.25
C ARG A 31 -1.82 5.90 11.70
N ILE A 32 -2.11 4.68 12.11
CA ILE A 32 -3.27 3.94 11.65
C ILE A 32 -4.08 3.46 12.84
N GLN A 33 -5.35 3.20 12.61
CA GLN A 33 -6.16 2.40 13.51
C GLN A 33 -6.21 0.97 12.98
N ALA A 34 -6.19 -0.02 13.87
CA ALA A 34 -6.39 -1.41 13.46
C ALA A 34 -7.13 -2.23 14.50
N ILE A 35 -7.90 -3.19 14.02
CA ILE A 35 -8.58 -4.20 14.82
C ILE A 35 -8.27 -5.59 14.26
N GLU A 36 -8.21 -6.57 15.15
CA GLU A 36 -8.09 -7.98 14.75
C GLU A 36 -9.45 -8.46 14.18
N ALA A 37 -9.38 -9.11 13.02
CA ALA A 37 -10.52 -9.64 12.31
C ALA A 37 -11.01 -10.93 12.97
N VAL A 38 -12.33 -11.11 13.03
CA VAL A 38 -12.94 -12.38 13.48
C VAL A 38 -12.99 -13.42 12.37
N GLY A 39 -12.81 -13.01 11.10
CA GLY A 39 -12.82 -13.84 9.91
C GLY A 39 -14.14 -13.74 9.15
N GLY A 40 -14.04 -13.70 7.82
CA GLY A 40 -15.17 -13.58 6.89
C GLY A 40 -15.63 -12.14 6.64
N GLU A 41 -15.04 -11.13 7.27
CA GLU A 41 -15.33 -9.73 6.96
C GLU A 41 -14.87 -9.39 5.55
N VAL A 42 -15.79 -8.89 4.73
CA VAL A 42 -15.46 -8.33 3.41
C VAL A 42 -15.11 -6.86 3.59
N ILE A 43 -13.88 -6.50 3.26
CA ILE A 43 -13.34 -5.16 3.33
C ILE A 43 -13.17 -4.61 1.92
N GLU A 44 -13.87 -3.51 1.64
CA GLU A 44 -13.69 -2.73 0.43
C GLU A 44 -12.71 -1.59 0.72
N THR A 45 -11.66 -1.49 -0.10
CA THR A 45 -10.82 -0.28 -0.11
C THR A 45 -11.54 0.78 -0.92
N ILE A 46 -12.08 1.79 -0.23
CA ILE A 46 -12.76 2.93 -0.84
C ILE A 46 -11.84 4.14 -0.68
N LEU A 47 -11.46 4.74 -1.80
CA LEU A 47 -10.61 5.93 -1.85
C LEU A 47 -11.38 7.16 -1.36
N ALA A 48 -10.67 8.25 -1.07
CA ALA A 48 -11.27 9.48 -0.53
C ALA A 48 -12.33 10.10 -1.47
N ASP A 49 -12.24 9.84 -2.78
CA ASP A 49 -13.21 10.30 -3.79
C ASP A 49 -14.44 9.39 -3.93
N GLY A 50 -14.52 8.31 -3.14
CA GLY A 50 -15.60 7.31 -3.16
C GLY A 50 -15.39 6.18 -4.15
N THR A 51 -14.28 6.16 -4.90
CA THR A 51 -13.95 5.07 -5.81
C THR A 51 -13.62 3.79 -5.04
N LYS A 52 -14.32 2.70 -5.36
CA LYS A 52 -13.95 1.36 -4.88
C LYS A 52 -12.73 0.88 -5.66
N GLU A 53 -11.61 0.67 -4.96
CA GLU A 53 -10.35 0.22 -5.53
C GLU A 53 -10.24 -1.32 -5.52
N THR A 54 -10.45 -1.95 -4.36
CA THR A 54 -10.37 -3.42 -4.20
C THR A 54 -11.44 -3.93 -3.22
N SER A 55 -11.64 -5.24 -3.18
CA SER A 55 -12.50 -5.93 -2.20
C SER A 55 -11.79 -7.22 -1.78
N ASN A 56 -11.60 -7.44 -0.49
CA ASN A 56 -10.92 -8.65 0.00
C ASN A 56 -11.61 -9.17 1.27
N THR A 57 -11.47 -10.46 1.56
CA THR A 57 -12.10 -11.11 2.72
C THR A 57 -11.05 -11.46 3.76
N ALA A 58 -11.24 -10.97 4.99
CA ALA A 58 -10.30 -11.19 6.08
C ALA A 58 -10.40 -12.64 6.60
N ASN A 59 -9.26 -13.23 6.94
CA ASN A 59 -9.25 -14.45 7.76
C ASN A 59 -9.27 -14.07 9.24
N ALA A 60 -9.70 -15.01 10.09
CA ALA A 60 -9.61 -14.83 11.53
C ALA A 60 -8.16 -14.56 11.95
N GLY A 61 -7.94 -13.51 12.73
CA GLY A 61 -6.62 -13.08 13.20
C GLY A 61 -5.86 -12.14 12.24
N ASP A 62 -6.35 -11.93 11.01
CA ASP A 62 -5.85 -10.84 10.18
C ASP A 62 -6.18 -9.49 10.80
N TRP A 63 -5.54 -8.41 10.32
CA TRP A 63 -5.78 -7.07 10.86
C TRP A 63 -6.50 -6.21 9.82
N ILE A 64 -7.63 -5.65 10.22
CA ILE A 64 -8.34 -4.63 9.43
C ILE A 64 -7.74 -3.28 9.80
N VAL A 65 -6.99 -2.69 8.87
CA VAL A 65 -6.33 -1.40 9.03
C VAL A 65 -7.20 -0.30 8.46
N THR A 66 -7.31 0.82 9.16
CA THR A 66 -7.90 2.07 8.69
C THR A 66 -6.82 3.15 8.68
N ASN A 67 -6.56 3.71 7.50
CA ASN A 67 -5.66 4.84 7.32
C ASN A 67 -6.36 6.18 7.67
N PRO A 68 -5.63 7.30 7.75
CA PRO A 68 -6.21 8.62 8.07
C PRO A 68 -7.31 9.09 7.10
N GLY A 69 -7.24 8.70 5.82
CA GLY A 69 -8.26 8.99 4.81
C GLY A 69 -9.56 8.20 4.98
N GLY A 70 -9.58 7.24 5.92
CA GLY A 70 -10.71 6.37 6.20
C GLY A 70 -10.74 5.08 5.36
N GLU A 71 -9.86 4.97 4.37
CA GLU A 71 -9.72 3.77 3.55
C GLU A 71 -9.24 2.59 4.40
N LYS A 72 -9.82 1.41 4.12
CA LYS A 72 -9.57 0.19 4.87
C LYS A 72 -8.94 -0.88 4.01
N TYR A 73 -8.06 -1.67 4.61
CA TYR A 73 -7.45 -2.83 3.96
C TYR A 73 -7.09 -3.90 4.99
N ILE A 74 -6.84 -5.11 4.48
CA ILE A 74 -6.49 -6.26 5.30
C ILE A 74 -4.97 -6.43 5.29
N VAL A 75 -4.38 -6.63 6.48
CA VAL A 75 -2.98 -7.02 6.65
C VAL A 75 -2.94 -8.40 7.28
N PRO A 76 -2.28 -9.39 6.65
CA PRO A 76 -2.16 -10.72 7.23
C PRO A 76 -1.55 -10.70 8.63
N ALA A 77 -2.04 -11.56 9.52
CA ALA A 77 -1.57 -11.66 10.91
C ALA A 77 -0.02 -11.72 11.01
N ALA A 78 0.62 -12.50 10.15
CA ALA A 78 2.08 -12.67 10.13
C ALA A 78 2.87 -11.46 9.60
N LYS A 79 2.21 -10.56 8.84
CA LYS A 79 2.81 -9.33 8.29
C LYS A 79 2.59 -8.13 9.22
N PHE A 80 1.51 -8.09 9.99
CA PHE A 80 1.14 -6.93 10.82
C PHE A 80 2.23 -6.49 11.81
N PRO A 81 2.78 -7.36 12.69
CA PRO A 81 3.79 -6.94 13.67
C PRO A 81 5.15 -6.56 13.05
N LYS A 82 5.36 -6.88 11.76
CA LYS A 82 6.55 -6.45 11.00
C LYS A 82 6.38 -5.05 10.41
N LYS A 83 5.13 -4.59 10.27
CA LYS A 83 4.77 -3.31 9.64
C LYS A 83 4.38 -2.26 10.67
N TYR A 84 3.85 -2.69 11.82
CA TYR A 84 3.25 -1.81 12.81
C TYR A 84 3.57 -2.24 14.23
N GLU A 85 3.71 -1.26 15.11
CA GLU A 85 3.74 -1.46 16.57
C GLU A 85 2.70 -0.57 17.23
N ALA A 86 2.22 -0.97 18.42
CA ALA A 86 1.22 -0.21 19.14
C ALA A 86 1.73 1.20 19.48
N ALA A 87 0.83 2.19 19.40
CA ALA A 87 1.07 3.59 19.73
C ALA A 87 0.17 4.01 20.90
N PRO A 88 0.38 3.45 22.12
CA PRO A 88 -0.48 3.73 23.28
C PRO A 88 -0.45 5.19 23.70
N GLU A 89 0.55 5.96 23.28
CA GLU A 89 0.60 7.40 23.47
C GLU A 89 -0.51 8.17 22.75
N ILE A 90 -1.16 7.56 21.75
CA ILE A 90 -2.31 8.11 21.01
C ILE A 90 -3.62 7.56 21.56
N GLY A 91 -3.65 6.25 21.88
CA GLY A 91 -4.80 5.56 22.47
C GLY A 91 -4.89 4.10 22.01
N ASP A 92 -5.85 3.37 22.57
CA ASP A 92 -6.07 1.97 22.23
C ASP A 92 -6.46 1.80 20.75
N GLY A 93 -5.93 0.76 20.12
CA GLY A 93 -6.17 0.47 18.70
C GLY A 93 -5.38 1.34 17.72
N TRP A 94 -4.54 2.26 18.20
CA TRP A 94 -3.63 3.04 17.37
C TRP A 94 -2.27 2.38 17.23
N PHE A 95 -1.71 2.47 16.03
CA PHE A 95 -0.42 1.90 15.69
C PHE A 95 0.44 2.87 14.88
N LYS A 96 1.76 2.67 15.00
CA LYS A 96 2.76 3.39 14.23
C LYS A 96 3.53 2.47 13.28
N PRO A 97 3.87 2.97 12.08
CA PRO A 97 4.61 2.17 11.11
C PRO A 97 6.05 1.93 11.58
N THR A 98 6.51 0.70 11.40
CA THR A 98 7.88 0.23 11.67
C THR A 98 8.55 -0.35 10.42
N GLY A 99 7.84 -0.37 9.29
CA GLY A 99 8.28 -1.02 8.04
C GLY A 99 9.45 -0.37 7.30
N GLY A 100 10.06 0.70 7.85
CA GLY A 100 11.24 1.36 7.29
C GLY A 100 11.05 1.97 5.89
N VAL A 101 12.18 2.14 5.21
CA VAL A 101 12.26 2.69 3.85
C VAL A 101 11.71 1.69 2.83
N GLN A 102 10.83 2.15 1.96
CA GLN A 102 10.26 1.43 0.84
C GLN A 102 10.55 2.19 -0.46
N LYS A 103 10.64 1.44 -1.57
CA LYS A 103 10.88 1.98 -2.90
C LYS A 103 9.57 2.07 -3.66
N PHE A 104 9.31 3.23 -4.25
CA PHE A 104 8.13 3.47 -5.07
C PHE A 104 8.51 4.04 -6.43
N LEU A 105 7.70 3.67 -7.42
CA LEU A 105 7.70 4.22 -8.76
C LEU A 105 6.34 4.90 -9.01
N GLU A 106 6.36 6.12 -9.54
CA GLU A 106 5.15 6.84 -9.95
C GLU A 106 4.76 6.41 -11.36
N LEU A 107 3.48 6.08 -11.56
CA LEU A 107 2.95 5.67 -12.87
C LEU A 107 2.58 6.90 -13.71
N ASP A 108 2.97 6.92 -14.98
CA ASP A 108 2.69 8.02 -15.91
C ASP A 108 1.44 7.80 -16.78
N GLU A 109 0.79 6.64 -16.62
CA GLU A 109 -0.46 6.26 -17.24
C GLU A 109 -1.37 5.48 -16.27
N ASP A 110 -2.66 5.46 -16.59
CA ASP A 110 -3.61 4.65 -15.84
C ASP A 110 -3.30 3.15 -16.01
N THR A 111 -3.22 2.42 -14.90
CA THR A 111 -2.78 1.01 -14.90
C THR A 111 -3.77 0.13 -14.14
N LYS A 112 -4.14 -1.01 -14.72
CA LYS A 112 -4.88 -2.09 -14.05
C LYS A 112 -4.01 -3.33 -13.94
N PHE A 113 -3.96 -3.95 -12.77
CA PHE A 113 -3.19 -5.18 -12.58
C PHE A 113 -3.74 -6.03 -11.43
N ILE A 114 -3.39 -7.31 -11.45
CA ILE A 114 -3.59 -8.21 -10.30
C ILE A 114 -2.44 -7.96 -9.32
N CYS A 115 -2.75 -7.45 -8.12
CA CYS A 115 -1.74 -7.17 -7.10
C CYS A 115 -1.30 -8.46 -6.37
N SER A 116 -0.37 -8.33 -5.43
CA SER A 116 0.24 -9.49 -4.77
C SER A 116 -0.75 -10.39 -4.02
N TRP A 117 -1.91 -9.88 -3.58
CA TRP A 117 -2.97 -10.64 -2.91
C TRP A 117 -4.10 -11.13 -3.84
N ASP A 118 -3.84 -11.25 -5.14
CA ASP A 118 -4.74 -11.85 -6.14
C ASP A 118 -6.04 -11.07 -6.42
N GLU A 119 -6.09 -9.78 -6.08
CA GLU A 119 -7.18 -8.89 -6.44
C GLU A 119 -6.80 -7.95 -7.60
N GLU A 120 -7.78 -7.56 -8.42
CA GLU A 120 -7.59 -6.49 -9.39
C GLU A 120 -7.50 -5.15 -8.65
N GLN A 121 -6.48 -4.36 -8.97
CA GLN A 121 -6.31 -2.99 -8.52
C GLN A 121 -6.25 -2.06 -9.74
N PHE A 122 -6.86 -0.90 -9.62
CA PHE A 122 -6.77 0.19 -10.59
C PHE A 122 -6.03 1.37 -9.97
N ILE A 123 -4.93 1.78 -10.59
CA ILE A 123 -4.15 2.95 -10.20
C ILE A 123 -4.21 3.97 -11.33
N ALA A 124 -4.87 5.10 -11.06
CA ALA A 124 -4.87 6.22 -11.99
C ALA A 124 -3.45 6.79 -12.16
N LYS A 125 -3.21 7.41 -13.31
CA LYS A 125 -1.99 8.17 -13.60
C LYS A 125 -1.60 9.08 -12.43
N GLY A 126 -0.32 9.05 -12.08
CA GLY A 126 0.25 9.80 -10.95
C GLY A 126 0.13 9.10 -9.59
N GLY A 127 -0.51 7.92 -9.54
CA GLY A 127 -0.42 7.00 -8.40
C GLY A 127 0.92 6.25 -8.37
N PHE A 128 1.16 5.52 -7.29
CA PHE A 128 2.45 4.91 -6.99
C PHE A 128 2.34 3.40 -6.88
N VAL A 129 3.40 2.69 -7.29
CA VAL A 129 3.54 1.24 -7.08
C VAL A 129 4.74 0.95 -6.20
N ASN A 130 4.55 0.07 -5.21
CA ASN A 130 5.65 -0.41 -4.37
C ASN A 130 6.50 -1.40 -5.17
N VAL A 131 7.79 -1.10 -5.27
CA VAL A 131 8.79 -1.89 -6.00
C VAL A 131 9.95 -2.33 -5.11
N SER A 132 9.72 -2.33 -3.79
CA SER A 132 10.71 -2.81 -2.81
C SER A 132 11.00 -4.30 -2.99
N ASP A 133 9.97 -5.05 -3.37
CA ASP A 133 10.02 -6.47 -3.73
C ASP A 133 9.13 -6.67 -4.96
N LEU A 134 9.74 -7.03 -6.10
CA LEU A 134 9.02 -7.24 -7.36
C LEU A 134 8.10 -8.48 -7.36
N SER A 135 8.11 -9.28 -6.29
CA SER A 135 7.14 -10.35 -6.05
C SER A 135 5.94 -9.93 -5.19
N ASP A 136 5.99 -8.77 -4.53
CA ASP A 136 4.95 -8.21 -3.66
C ASP A 136 4.51 -6.81 -4.14
N ILE A 137 4.27 -6.65 -5.45
CA ILE A 137 3.85 -5.38 -6.06
C ILE A 137 2.39 -5.06 -5.70
N TYR A 138 2.17 -3.84 -5.24
CA TYR A 138 0.85 -3.26 -5.03
C TYR A 138 0.89 -1.74 -5.29
N GLY A 139 -0.27 -1.18 -5.57
CA GLY A 139 -0.45 0.23 -5.88
C GLY A 139 -1.05 1.01 -4.72
N ILE A 140 -0.88 2.33 -4.77
CA ILE A 140 -1.55 3.30 -3.90
C ILE A 140 -1.93 4.50 -4.76
N ALA A 141 -3.20 4.90 -4.73
CA ALA A 141 -3.65 6.13 -5.37
C ALA A 141 -2.91 7.36 -4.82
N ARG A 142 -2.79 8.40 -5.64
CA ARG A 142 -1.89 9.54 -5.38
C ARG A 142 -2.18 10.25 -4.05
N GLY A 143 -3.45 10.50 -3.75
CA GLY A 143 -3.85 11.21 -2.53
C GLY A 143 -3.48 10.42 -1.29
N GLU A 144 -3.93 9.17 -1.25
CA GLU A 144 -3.69 8.19 -0.19
C GLU A 144 -2.19 7.93 0.02
N PHE A 145 -1.41 7.99 -1.06
CA PHE A 145 0.05 7.88 -1.00
C PHE A 145 0.64 9.03 -0.19
N PHE A 146 0.33 10.28 -0.51
CA PHE A 146 0.89 11.44 0.20
C PHE A 146 0.30 11.65 1.59
N ASP A 147 -0.91 11.15 1.85
CA ASP A 147 -1.49 11.14 3.19
C ASP A 147 -0.78 10.15 4.13
N THR A 148 -0.02 9.19 3.57
CA THR A 148 0.59 8.13 4.37
C THR A 148 2.09 7.95 4.25
N TYR A 149 2.70 8.40 3.15
CA TYR A 149 4.13 8.27 2.86
C TYR A 149 4.78 9.63 2.60
N LYS A 150 6.04 9.73 3.00
CA LYS A 150 6.88 10.89 2.73
C LYS A 150 8.24 10.46 2.18
N GLU A 151 8.75 11.20 1.21
CA GLU A 151 10.06 10.93 0.60
C GLU A 151 11.16 11.01 1.66
N CYS A 152 12.11 10.08 1.62
CA CYS A 152 13.20 9.98 2.59
C CYS A 152 14.52 9.61 1.94
N ASP A 153 15.62 9.77 2.67
CA ASP A 153 16.91 9.20 2.28
C ASP A 153 16.95 7.66 2.47
N ALA A 154 18.12 7.05 2.28
CA ALA A 154 18.30 5.60 2.43
C ALA A 154 18.21 5.14 3.89
N GLU A 155 18.41 6.05 4.83
CA GLU A 155 18.35 5.84 6.26
C GLU A 155 16.95 6.08 6.84
N GLY A 156 16.02 6.61 6.04
CA GLY A 156 14.64 6.88 6.43
C GLY A 156 14.43 8.27 7.03
N ASN A 157 15.40 9.18 6.92
CA ASN A 157 15.20 10.57 7.31
C ASN A 157 14.38 11.27 6.22
N PHE A 158 13.28 11.90 6.62
CA PHE A 158 12.41 12.58 5.67
C PHE A 158 13.09 13.77 5.01
N LEU A 159 12.94 13.87 3.70
CA LEU A 159 13.40 15.02 2.94
C LEU A 159 12.47 16.22 3.18
N ASN A 160 13.02 17.42 3.11
CA ASN A 160 12.30 18.69 3.26
C ASN A 160 11.83 19.21 1.91
#